data_AF-A0A565C3C1-F1
#
_entry.id   AF-A0A565C3C1-F1
#
_cell.length_a   1.000
_cell.length_b   1.000
_cell.length_c   1.000
_cell.angle_alpha   90.00
_cell.angle_beta   90.00
_cell.angle_gamma   90.00
#
_symmetry.space_group_name_H-M   'P 1'
#
loop_
_entity.id
_entity.type
_entity.pdbx_description
1 polymer ?
#
loop_
_entity_poly.entity_id
_entity_poly.type
_entity_poly.pdbx_seq_one_letter_code
_entity_poly.pdbx_strand_id
1 'polypeptide(L)'
;MGRKKFELKYIENSIARHISFSKRRAGIFQKADALAKLCNVEVAVLINSLAGQPNIFGYPCFEGVVKRLQNPNARKRSSSSSVKQARILKSQAKLDRLTEELKLQKQRENVLKKAQKERLENYDMKEIIHLKLEDLMTFKKMLEDHRNNLKRKRAELEASSSLLMLSKSQKNKKRKMVSLEKFY
;
A
#
# COMPACT_ATOMS: atom_id res chain seq x y z
N MET A 1 -14.77 15.29 28.35
CA MET A 1 -14.32 14.79 29.68
C MET A 1 -12.84 14.46 29.60
N GLY A 2 -11.99 15.07 30.45
CA GLY A 2 -10.53 14.88 30.43
C GLY A 2 -10.04 13.59 31.07
N ARG A 3 -8.72 13.35 31.02
CA ARG A 3 -8.07 12.16 31.59
C ARG A 3 -8.03 12.27 33.12
N LYS A 4 -8.77 11.42 33.82
CA LYS A 4 -8.72 11.34 35.29
C LYS A 4 -7.53 10.49 35.76
N LYS A 5 -6.94 10.88 36.90
CA LYS A 5 -5.96 10.05 37.62
C LYS A 5 -6.65 8.75 38.07
N PHE A 6 -5.93 7.64 38.00
CA PHE A 6 -6.42 6.32 38.42
C PHE A 6 -5.35 5.63 39.27
N GLU A 7 -5.79 4.72 40.12
CA GLU A 7 -4.91 3.90 40.96
C GLU A 7 -4.45 2.65 40.20
N LEU A 8 -3.21 2.21 40.44
CA LEU A 8 -2.66 0.97 39.87
C LEU A 8 -3.17 -0.26 40.65
N LYS A 9 -4.47 -0.53 40.54
CA LYS A 9 -5.15 -1.68 41.11
C LYS A 9 -6.03 -2.39 40.09
N TYR A 10 -6.54 -3.56 40.45
CA TYR A 10 -7.49 -4.28 39.62
C TYR A 10 -8.76 -3.45 39.40
N ILE A 11 -9.27 -3.44 38.16
CA ILE A 11 -10.50 -2.72 37.82
C ILE A 11 -11.66 -3.70 38.00
N GLU A 12 -12.46 -3.53 39.05
CA GLU A 12 -13.58 -4.44 39.36
C GLU A 12 -14.68 -4.40 38.30
N ASN A 13 -15.04 -3.20 37.85
CA ASN A 13 -16.06 -3.03 36.82
C ASN A 13 -15.61 -3.64 35.49
N SER A 14 -16.29 -4.70 35.05
CA SER A 14 -15.94 -5.48 33.87
C SER A 14 -15.93 -4.65 32.57
N ILE A 15 -16.88 -3.73 32.40
CA ILE A 15 -16.96 -2.87 31.20
C ILE A 15 -15.79 -1.89 31.18
N ALA A 16 -15.54 -1.20 32.31
CA ALA A 16 -14.42 -0.28 32.44
C ALA A 16 -13.07 -1.00 32.26
N ARG A 17 -12.96 -2.24 32.73
CA ARG A 17 -11.79 -3.11 32.57
C ARG A 17 -11.57 -3.48 31.10
N HIS A 18 -12.60 -3.89 30.35
CA HIS A 18 -12.50 -4.20 28.93
C HIS A 18 -12.10 -2.99 28.07
N ILE A 19 -12.70 -1.83 28.34
CA ILE A 19 -12.35 -0.57 27.66
C ILE A 19 -10.89 -0.19 27.96
N SER A 20 -10.50 -0.28 29.24
CA SER A 20 -9.13 0.04 29.67
C SER A 20 -8.11 -0.92 29.06
N PHE A 21 -8.40 -2.22 29.03
CA PHE A 21 -7.57 -3.23 28.38
C PHE A 21 -7.34 -2.87 26.91
N SER A 22 -8.41 -2.58 26.16
CA SER A 22 -8.32 -2.24 24.75
C SER A 22 -7.46 -1.00 24.50
N LYS A 23 -7.66 0.08 25.28
CA LYS A 23 -6.89 1.32 25.16
C LYS A 23 -5.43 1.14 25.55
N ARG A 24 -5.16 0.47 26.68
CA ARG A 24 -3.79 0.23 27.17
C ARG A 24 -3.02 -0.70 26.24
N ARG A 25 -3.64 -1.78 25.76
CA ARG A 25 -3.06 -2.70 24.77
C ARG A 25 -2.64 -1.97 23.50
N ALA A 26 -3.53 -1.15 22.94
CA ALA A 26 -3.23 -0.36 21.75
C ALA A 26 -2.06 0.62 22.00
N GLY A 27 -2.07 1.32 23.14
CA GLY A 27 -0.98 2.23 23.53
C GLY A 27 0.36 1.53 23.71
N ILE A 28 0.38 0.34 24.33
CA ILE A 28 1.59 -0.48 24.48
C ILE A 28 2.13 -0.88 23.10
N PHE A 29 1.26 -1.33 22.19
CA PHE A 29 1.69 -1.75 20.85
C PHE A 29 2.27 -0.57 20.05
N GLN A 30 1.65 0.61 20.12
CA GLN A 30 2.18 1.81 19.48
C GLN A 30 3.54 2.23 20.04
N LYS A 31 3.72 2.15 21.37
CA LYS A 31 5.00 2.45 22.01
C LYS A 31 6.08 1.42 21.66
N ALA A 32 5.71 0.14 21.60
CA ALA A 32 6.61 -0.93 21.19
C ALA A 32 7.07 -0.76 19.72
N ASP A 33 6.16 -0.41 18.80
CA ASP A 33 6.47 -0.13 17.40
C ASP A 33 7.39 1.10 17.25
N ALA A 34 7.09 2.18 17.97
CA ALA A 34 7.93 3.38 17.98
C ALA A 34 9.33 3.07 18.52
N LEU A 35 9.44 2.34 19.65
CA LEU A 35 10.71 1.94 20.23
C LEU A 35 11.52 1.08 19.26
N ALA A 36 10.88 0.09 18.64
CA ALA A 36 11.51 -0.81 17.69
C ALA A 36 12.11 -0.07 16.49
N LYS A 37 11.37 0.91 15.96
CA LYS A 37 11.81 1.73 14.82
C LYS A 37 12.87 2.76 15.18
N LEU A 38 12.70 3.49 16.30
CA LEU A 38 13.61 4.56 16.70
C LEU A 38 14.97 4.03 17.15
N CYS A 39 14.98 2.94 17.91
CA CYS A 39 16.21 2.36 18.44
C CYS A 39 16.73 1.21 17.57
N ASN A 40 16.02 0.87 16.48
CA ASN A 40 16.34 -0.25 15.60
C ASN A 40 16.50 -1.59 16.36
N VAL A 41 15.62 -1.82 17.34
CA VAL A 41 15.64 -2.98 18.22
C VAL A 41 14.52 -3.96 17.89
N GLU A 42 14.75 -5.23 18.19
CA GLU A 42 13.75 -6.28 18.07
C GLU A 42 12.87 -6.32 19.32
N VAL A 43 11.55 -6.30 19.15
CA VAL A 43 10.58 -6.24 20.26
C VAL A 43 9.50 -7.28 20.06
N ALA A 44 9.12 -7.98 21.13
CA ALA A 44 7.96 -8.86 21.18
C ALA A 44 7.13 -8.56 22.43
N VAL A 45 5.82 -8.47 22.27
CA VAL A 45 4.86 -8.23 23.34
C VAL A 45 3.74 -9.26 23.23
N LEU A 46 3.45 -9.93 24.34
CA LEU A 46 2.32 -10.86 24.48
C LEU A 46 1.47 -10.42 25.66
N ILE A 47 0.18 -10.23 25.44
CA ILE A 47 -0.79 -9.80 26.45
C ILE A 47 -1.97 -10.78 26.43
N ASN A 48 -2.15 -11.52 27.52
CA ASN A 48 -3.33 -12.37 27.68
C ASN A 48 -4.55 -11.52 27.99
N SER A 49 -5.64 -11.78 27.26
CA SER A 49 -6.94 -11.19 27.56
C SER A 49 -7.74 -12.11 28.48
N LEU A 50 -8.72 -11.55 29.19
CA LEU A 50 -9.68 -12.35 29.96
C LEU A 50 -10.52 -13.28 29.08
N ALA A 51 -10.59 -13.02 27.77
CA ALA A 51 -11.24 -13.87 26.78
C ALA A 51 -10.38 -15.10 26.38
N GLY A 52 -9.22 -15.31 27.01
CA GLY A 52 -8.35 -16.46 26.76
C GLY A 52 -7.51 -16.38 25.48
N GLN A 53 -7.78 -15.41 24.60
CA GLN A 53 -7.03 -15.23 23.36
C GLN A 53 -5.81 -14.30 23.59
N PRO A 54 -4.59 -14.76 23.24
CA PRO A 54 -3.39 -13.95 23.37
C PRO A 54 -3.38 -12.84 22.32
N ASN A 55 -3.07 -11.62 22.77
CA ASN A 55 -2.84 -10.48 21.90
C ASN A 55 -1.35 -10.29 21.72
N ILE A 56 -0.90 -10.34 20.47
CA ILE A 56 0.51 -10.44 20.14
C ILE A 56 0.94 -9.27 19.27
N PHE A 57 2.10 -8.70 19.58
CA PHE A 57 2.82 -7.75 18.74
C PHE A 57 4.28 -8.20 18.61
N GLY A 58 4.87 -8.03 17.43
CA GLY A 58 6.29 -8.28 17.26
C GLY A 58 6.89 -7.55 16.08
N TYR A 59 8.10 -7.04 16.28
CA TYR A 59 8.92 -6.38 15.28
C TYR A 59 10.30 -7.04 15.22
N PRO A 60 10.78 -7.51 14.05
CA PRO A 60 10.11 -7.49 12.74
C PRO A 60 8.98 -8.52 12.59
N CYS A 61 8.98 -9.58 13.42
CA CYS A 61 7.87 -10.53 13.53
C CYS A 61 7.94 -11.23 14.90
N PHE A 62 6.80 -11.51 15.52
CA PHE A 62 6.76 -12.07 16.87
C PHE A 62 7.48 -13.41 16.98
N GLU A 63 7.13 -14.36 16.11
CA GLU A 63 7.69 -15.71 16.12
C GLU A 63 9.22 -15.70 15.93
N GLY A 64 9.73 -14.80 15.08
CA GLY A 64 11.16 -14.65 14.86
C GLY A 64 11.89 -14.15 16.11
N VAL A 65 11.29 -13.20 16.83
CA VAL A 65 11.85 -12.70 18.10
C VAL A 65 11.83 -13.78 19.17
N VAL A 66 10.72 -14.51 19.31
CA VAL A 66 10.58 -15.61 20.28
C VAL A 66 11.57 -16.74 19.99
N LYS A 67 11.72 -17.17 18.74
CA LYS A 67 12.69 -18.20 18.35
C LYS A 67 14.13 -17.81 18.72
N ARG A 68 14.49 -16.53 18.57
CA ARG A 68 15.81 -16.01 18.96
C ARG A 68 15.98 -15.92 20.48
N LEU A 69 14.91 -15.64 21.21
CA LEU A 69 14.92 -15.65 22.67
C LEU A 69 15.11 -17.08 23.21
N GLN A 70 14.44 -18.07 22.62
CA GLN A 70 14.54 -19.49 22.97
C GLN A 70 15.90 -20.10 22.59
N ASN A 71 16.60 -19.54 21.61
CA ASN A 71 17.94 -19.96 21.23
C ASN A 71 18.92 -18.78 21.24
N PRO A 72 19.41 -18.35 22.42
CA PRO A 72 20.31 -17.20 22.55
C PRO A 72 21.60 -17.37 21.75
N ASN A 73 22.08 -18.61 21.60
CA ASN A 73 23.27 -18.97 20.82
C ASN A 73 23.05 -18.86 19.31
N ALA A 74 21.79 -18.83 18.84
CA ALA A 74 21.49 -18.58 17.43
C ALA A 74 21.88 -17.14 17.02
N ARG A 75 21.88 -16.16 17.94
CA ARG A 75 22.37 -14.80 17.64
C ARG A 75 23.87 -14.78 17.31
N LYS A 76 24.66 -15.66 17.93
CA LYS A 76 26.09 -15.86 17.60
C LYS A 76 26.30 -16.58 16.27
N ARG A 77 25.30 -17.33 15.76
CA ARG A 77 25.34 -17.99 14.44
C ARG A 77 24.67 -17.16 13.33
N SER A 78 23.77 -16.24 13.67
CA SER A 78 23.08 -15.32 12.76
C SER A 78 23.77 -13.95 12.63
N SER A 79 24.92 -13.76 13.28
CA SER A 79 25.96 -12.85 12.80
C SER A 79 26.61 -13.37 11.50
N SER A 80 26.16 -14.50 10.95
CA SER A 80 26.39 -14.85 9.56
C SER A 80 25.76 -13.77 8.67
N SER A 81 26.63 -12.93 8.14
CA SER A 81 26.42 -11.92 7.10
C SER A 81 25.39 -12.32 6.05
N SER A 82 25.27 -13.61 5.73
CA SER A 82 24.41 -14.19 4.69
C SER A 82 22.91 -13.91 4.80
N VAL A 83 22.28 -13.93 5.99
CA VAL A 83 20.82 -13.66 6.09
C VAL A 83 20.49 -12.18 5.95
N LYS A 84 21.35 -11.31 6.51
CA LYS A 84 21.26 -9.85 6.29
C LYS A 84 21.54 -9.52 4.82
N GLN A 85 22.56 -10.15 4.22
CA GLN A 85 22.89 -10.01 2.81
C GLN A 85 21.72 -10.42 1.91
N ALA A 86 21.06 -11.55 2.19
CA ALA A 86 19.91 -12.02 1.41
C ALA A 86 18.73 -11.04 1.48
N ARG A 87 18.48 -10.40 2.63
CA ARG A 87 17.47 -9.34 2.76
C ARG A 87 17.86 -8.08 2.00
N ILE A 88 19.13 -7.67 2.09
CA ILE A 88 19.66 -6.50 1.37
C ILE A 88 19.54 -6.72 -0.15
N LEU A 89 19.99 -7.87 -0.65
CA LEU A 89 19.91 -8.24 -2.07
C LEU A 89 18.47 -8.27 -2.60
N LYS A 90 17.52 -8.81 -1.82
CA LYS A 90 16.10 -8.79 -2.18
C LYS A 90 15.53 -7.37 -2.25
N SER A 91 15.92 -6.51 -1.31
CA SER A 91 15.51 -5.10 -1.30
C SER A 91 16.14 -4.34 -2.46
N GLN A 92 17.42 -4.59 -2.78
CA GLN A 92 18.15 -3.98 -3.89
C GLN A 92 17.49 -4.33 -5.22
N ALA A 93 17.24 -5.62 -5.47
CA ALA A 93 16.56 -6.08 -6.69
C ALA A 93 15.16 -5.49 -6.84
N LYS A 94 14.45 -5.22 -5.73
CA LYS A 94 13.14 -4.56 -5.78
C LYS A 94 13.29 -3.08 -6.14
N LEU A 95 14.28 -2.38 -5.58
CA LEU A 95 14.56 -0.98 -5.93
C LEU A 95 14.94 -0.86 -7.40
N ASP A 96 15.81 -1.72 -7.91
CA ASP A 96 16.26 -1.69 -9.30
C ASP A 96 15.07 -1.82 -10.26
N ARG A 97 14.17 -2.79 -10.03
CA ARG A 97 12.93 -2.96 -10.81
C ARG A 97 12.05 -1.71 -10.80
N LEU A 98 11.84 -1.12 -9.62
CA LEU A 98 11.05 0.12 -9.48
C LEU A 98 11.70 1.29 -10.22
N THR A 99 13.03 1.38 -10.20
CA THR A 99 13.75 2.45 -10.92
C THR A 99 13.67 2.29 -12.44
N GLU A 100 13.72 1.06 -12.96
CA GLU A 100 13.51 0.79 -14.39
C GLU A 100 12.09 1.14 -14.83
N GLU A 101 11.07 0.75 -14.06
CA GLU A 101 9.67 1.08 -14.33
C GLU A 101 9.45 2.60 -14.38
N LEU A 102 10.06 3.34 -13.44
CA LEU A 102 10.01 4.80 -13.41
C LEU A 102 10.71 5.44 -14.63
N LYS A 103 11.85 4.89 -15.06
CA LYS A 103 12.56 5.35 -16.26
C LYS A 103 11.70 5.15 -17.53
N LEU A 104 11.08 3.98 -17.68
CA LEU A 104 10.17 3.70 -18.80
C LEU A 104 8.97 4.65 -18.80
N GLN A 105 8.38 4.92 -17.63
CA GLN A 105 7.25 5.84 -17.50
C GLN A 105 7.65 7.28 -17.90
N LYS A 106 8.82 7.75 -17.47
CA LYS A 106 9.36 9.07 -17.89
C LYS A 106 9.62 9.15 -19.39
N GLN A 107 10.15 8.08 -20.00
CA GLN A 107 10.34 8.04 -21.46
C GLN A 107 9.01 8.15 -22.20
N ARG A 108 7.99 7.42 -21.74
CA ARG A 108 6.64 7.47 -22.32
C ARG A 108 6.04 8.88 -22.22
N GLU A 109 6.21 9.55 -21.08
CA GLU A 109 5.76 10.94 -20.90
C GLU A 109 6.47 11.89 -21.87
N ASN A 110 7.78 11.73 -22.07
CA ASN A 110 8.56 12.56 -22.99
C ASN A 110 8.12 12.38 -24.44
N VAL A 111 7.83 11.14 -24.88
CA VAL A 111 7.28 10.89 -26.22
C VAL A 111 5.93 11.56 -26.40
N LEU A 112 5.04 11.46 -25.39
CA LEU A 112 3.73 12.13 -25.45
C LEU A 112 3.87 13.65 -25.53
N LYS A 113 4.79 14.24 -24.76
CA LYS A 113 5.07 15.69 -24.81
C LYS A 113 5.61 16.11 -26.18
N LYS A 114 6.52 15.34 -26.77
CA LYS A 114 7.05 15.60 -28.13
C LYS A 114 5.95 15.50 -29.19
N ALA A 115 5.17 14.43 -29.17
CA ALA A 115 4.05 14.25 -30.09
C ALA A 115 3.00 15.35 -29.94
N GLN A 116 2.76 15.83 -28.72
CA GLN A 116 1.89 16.99 -28.50
C GLN A 116 2.48 18.27 -29.10
N LYS A 117 3.79 18.53 -28.91
CA LYS A 117 4.47 19.69 -29.47
C LYS A 117 4.47 19.68 -31.00
N GLU A 118 4.80 18.55 -31.62
CA GLU A 118 4.77 18.37 -33.09
C GLU A 118 3.35 18.54 -33.64
N ARG A 119 2.33 18.05 -32.93
CA ARG A 119 0.94 18.29 -33.31
C ARG A 119 0.58 19.78 -33.28
N LEU A 120 1.07 20.53 -32.29
CA LEU A 120 0.86 21.99 -32.21
C LEU A 120 1.60 22.74 -33.33
N GLU A 121 2.82 22.31 -33.67
CA GLU A 121 3.63 22.91 -34.74
C GLU A 121 3.06 22.61 -36.15
N ASN A 122 2.42 21.45 -36.34
CA ASN A 122 1.80 21.05 -37.60
C ASN A 122 0.39 21.62 -37.82
N TYR A 123 -0.15 22.43 -36.90
CA TYR A 123 -1.38 23.17 -37.19
C TYR A 123 -1.06 24.33 -38.10
N ASP A 124 -1.51 24.24 -39.35
CA ASP A 124 -1.61 25.37 -40.28
C ASP A 124 -2.59 26.39 -39.68
N MET A 125 -2.06 27.31 -38.87
CA MET A 125 -2.81 28.40 -38.26
C MET A 125 -3.18 29.42 -39.35
N LYS A 126 -4.18 29.10 -40.17
CA LYS A 126 -4.86 30.12 -40.98
C LYS A 126 -5.32 31.22 -40.03
N GLU A 127 -4.96 32.46 -40.31
CA GLU A 127 -5.42 33.60 -39.52
C GLU A 127 -6.95 33.55 -39.40
N ILE A 128 -7.47 33.90 -38.21
CA ILE A 128 -8.91 33.82 -37.89
C ILE A 128 -9.78 34.54 -38.94
N ILE A 129 -9.19 35.55 -39.59
CA ILE A 129 -9.76 36.42 -40.62
C ILE A 129 -10.08 35.68 -41.93
N HIS A 130 -9.44 34.53 -42.19
CA HIS A 130 -9.59 33.75 -43.41
C HIS A 130 -10.41 32.46 -43.26
N LEU A 131 -10.97 32.20 -42.07
CA LEU A 131 -11.84 31.05 -41.82
C LEU A 131 -13.23 31.29 -42.40
N LYS A 132 -13.65 30.44 -43.35
CA LYS A 132 -15.02 30.47 -43.89
C LYS A 132 -15.98 29.71 -42.97
N LEU A 133 -17.29 29.88 -43.19
CA LEU A 133 -18.33 29.20 -42.41
C LEU A 133 -18.18 27.67 -42.48
N GLU A 134 -17.77 27.14 -43.64
CA GLU A 134 -17.50 25.72 -43.85
C GLU A 134 -16.35 25.21 -42.95
N ASP A 135 -15.29 26.00 -42.78
CA ASP A 135 -14.16 25.68 -41.90
C ASP A 135 -14.60 25.64 -40.43
N LEU A 136 -15.51 26.55 -40.03
CA LEU A 136 -16.05 26.58 -38.68
C LEU A 136 -16.99 25.40 -38.38
N MET A 137 -17.82 25.01 -39.35
CA MET A 137 -18.70 23.84 -39.24
C MET A 137 -17.91 22.53 -39.15
N THR A 138 -16.86 22.39 -39.97
CA THR A 138 -15.96 21.22 -39.91
C THR A 138 -15.22 21.16 -38.58
N PHE A 139 -14.74 22.29 -38.08
CA PHE A 139 -14.11 22.36 -36.76
C PHE A 139 -15.07 21.99 -35.62
N LYS A 140 -16.31 22.51 -35.64
CA LYS A 140 -17.37 22.13 -34.67
C LYS A 140 -17.60 20.62 -34.68
N LYS A 141 -17.72 20.01 -35.86
CA LYS A 141 -17.90 18.57 -36.01
C LYS A 141 -16.72 17.79 -35.42
N MET A 142 -15.48 18.22 -35.67
CA MET A 142 -14.29 17.60 -35.08
C MET A 142 -14.29 17.66 -33.55
N LEU A 143 -14.72 18.77 -32.95
CA LEU A 143 -14.84 18.89 -31.49
C LEU A 143 -15.93 17.97 -30.92
N GLU A 144 -17.07 17.85 -31.60
CA GLU A 144 -18.15 16.95 -31.20
C GLU A 144 -17.71 15.48 -31.26
N ASP A 145 -17.00 15.09 -32.31
CA ASP A 145 -16.43 13.75 -32.48
C ASP A 145 -15.38 13.46 -31.40
N HIS A 146 -14.50 14.42 -31.11
CA HIS A 146 -13.50 14.28 -30.05
C HIS A 146 -14.15 14.11 -28.68
N ARG A 147 -15.19 14.91 -28.37
CA ARG A 147 -15.99 14.79 -27.14
C ARG A 147 -16.62 13.40 -27.02
N ASN A 148 -17.18 12.88 -28.11
CA ASN A 148 -17.79 11.55 -28.13
C ASN A 148 -16.75 10.44 -27.92
N ASN A 149 -15.56 10.57 -28.50
CA ASN A 149 -14.46 9.63 -28.30
C ASN A 149 -13.98 9.61 -26.83
N LEU A 150 -13.84 10.78 -26.21
CA LEU A 150 -13.50 10.89 -24.78
C LEU A 150 -14.54 10.21 -23.88
N LYS A 151 -15.84 10.36 -24.18
CA LYS A 151 -16.92 9.65 -23.46
C LYS A 151 -16.78 8.13 -23.57
N ARG A 152 -16.45 7.59 -24.76
CA ARG A 152 -16.23 6.15 -24.96
C ARG A 152 -15.03 5.65 -24.16
N LYS A 153 -13.87 6.31 -24.27
CA LYS A 153 -12.66 5.94 -23.51
C LYS A 153 -12.87 5.96 -22.00
N ARG A 154 -13.65 6.91 -21.49
CA ARG A 154 -14.02 6.95 -20.07
C ARG A 154 -14.80 5.69 -19.66
N ALA A 155 -15.82 5.32 -20.43
CA ALA A 155 -16.62 4.13 -20.15
C ALA A 155 -15.76 2.84 -20.19
N GLU A 156 -14.84 2.73 -21.16
CA GLU A 156 -13.90 1.60 -21.26
C GLU A 156 -12.96 1.50 -20.04
N LEU A 157 -12.44 2.63 -19.56
CA LEU A 157 -11.60 2.69 -18.37
C LEU A 157 -12.37 2.32 -17.09
N GLU A 158 -13.60 2.82 -16.95
CA GLU A 158 -14.47 2.49 -15.81
C GLU A 158 -14.83 0.99 -15.79
N ALA A 159 -15.13 0.40 -16.95
CA ALA A 159 -15.35 -1.03 -17.10
C ALA A 159 -14.09 -1.85 -16.77
N SER A 160 -12.93 -1.46 -17.30
CA SER A 160 -11.65 -2.12 -17.04
C SER A 160 -11.26 -2.10 -15.57
N SER A 161 -11.50 -0.96 -14.88
CA SER A 161 -11.28 -0.82 -13.45
C SER A 161 -12.17 -1.76 -12.63
N SER A 162 -13.46 -1.84 -13.00
CA SER A 162 -14.44 -2.72 -12.35
C SER A 162 -14.07 -4.20 -12.50
N LEU A 163 -13.66 -4.62 -13.69
CA LEU A 163 -13.16 -5.98 -13.97
C LEU A 163 -11.91 -6.31 -13.13
N LEU A 164 -10.99 -5.36 -13.00
CA LEU A 164 -9.77 -5.54 -12.21
C LEU A 164 -10.08 -5.70 -10.70
N MET A 165 -11.06 -4.96 -10.18
CA MET A 165 -11.55 -5.10 -8.81
C MET A 165 -12.20 -6.46 -8.56
N LEU A 166 -13.03 -6.94 -9.49
CA LEU A 166 -13.64 -8.28 -9.42
C LEU A 166 -12.58 -9.38 -9.44
N SER A 167 -11.57 -9.28 -10.32
CA SER A 167 -10.46 -10.23 -10.40
C SER A 167 -9.68 -10.32 -9.09
N LYS A 168 -9.38 -9.19 -8.45
CA LYS A 168 -8.74 -9.14 -7.13
C LYS A 168 -9.59 -9.80 -6.04
N SER A 169 -10.91 -9.56 -6.06
CA SER A 169 -11.85 -10.19 -5.12
C SER A 169 -11.90 -11.71 -5.27
N GLN A 170 -11.96 -12.23 -6.51
CA GLN A 170 -11.94 -13.67 -6.79
C GLN A 170 -10.62 -14.33 -6.36
N LYS A 171 -9.46 -13.68 -6.62
CA LYS A 171 -8.15 -14.16 -6.14
C LYS A 171 -8.08 -14.23 -4.61
N ASN A 172 -8.66 -13.25 -3.91
CA ASN A 172 -8.74 -13.27 -2.45
C ASN A 172 -9.66 -14.37 -1.91
N LYS A 173 -10.81 -14.63 -2.56
CA LYS A 173 -11.68 -15.77 -2.21
C LYS A 173 -10.98 -17.12 -2.41
N LYS A 174 -10.32 -17.35 -3.56
CA LYS A 174 -9.55 -18.58 -3.81
C LYS A 174 -8.43 -18.78 -2.78
N ARG A 175 -7.69 -17.71 -2.42
CA ARG A 175 -6.67 -17.77 -1.36
C ARG A 175 -7.23 -18.16 0.01
N LYS A 176 -8.42 -17.66 0.37
CA LYS A 176 -9.10 -18.06 1.61
C LYS A 176 -9.56 -19.52 1.59
N MET A 177 -10.06 -20.01 0.46
CA MET A 177 -10.54 -21.39 0.33
C MET A 177 -9.40 -22.41 0.40
N VAL A 178 -8.30 -22.17 -0.33
CA VAL A 178 -7.08 -23.01 -0.25
C VAL A 178 -6.43 -22.94 1.15
N SER A 179 -6.61 -21.84 1.88
CA SER A 179 -6.16 -21.75 3.26
C SER A 179 -7.03 -22.55 4.23
N LEU A 180 -8.30 -22.78 3.92
CA LEU A 180 -9.24 -23.56 4.76
C LEU A 180 -9.12 -25.06 4.49
N GLU A 181 -8.84 -25.46 3.26
CA GLU A 181 -8.58 -26.88 2.88
C GLU A 181 -7.28 -27.43 3.48
N LYS A 182 -6.38 -26.57 3.97
CA LYS A 182 -5.16 -27.00 4.69
C LYS A 182 -5.37 -27.26 6.19
N PHE A 183 -6.60 -27.09 6.69
CA PHE A 183 -6.99 -27.35 8.09
C PHE A 183 -7.95 -28.52 8.25
N TYR A 184 -8.14 -29.32 7.19
CA TYR A 184 -8.71 -30.66 7.21
C TYR A 184 -7.66 -31.65 6.69
#